data_AF-A0A7C3IZF0-F1
#
_entry.id   AF-A0A7C3IZF0-F1
#
_cell.length_a   1.000
_cell.length_b   1.000
_cell.length_c   1.000
_cell.angle_alpha   90.00
_cell.angle_beta   90.00
_cell.angle_gamma   90.00
#
_symmetry.space_group_name_H-M   'P 1'
#
loop_
_entity.id
_entity.type
_entity.pdbx_description
1 polymer ?
#
loop_
_entity_poly.entity_id
_entity_poly.type
_entity_poly.pdbx_seq_one_letter_code
_entity_poly.pdbx_strand_id
1 'polypeptide(L)' 'MEIKRDKKADALANLYRSALYLARGNVKLGKFLAYRAGRVLNSDILRKLAPYSKSNKIMAEKVLDEYLRLKGKVLR' A
#
# COMPACT_ATOMS: atom_id res chain seq x y z
N MET A 1 25.64 -13.54 -4.04
CA MET A 1 24.54 -13.48 -3.07
C MET A 1 23.26 -13.25 -3.86
N GLU A 2 22.49 -14.33 -4.16
CA GLU A 2 21.23 -14.19 -4.90
C GLU A 2 20.21 -13.42 -4.05
N ILE A 3 19.76 -12.27 -4.54
CA ILE A 3 18.65 -11.54 -3.93
C ILE A 3 17.39 -12.38 -4.18
N LYS A 4 16.97 -13.18 -3.21
CA LYS A 4 15.65 -13.81 -3.22
C LYS A 4 14.60 -12.70 -3.29
N ARG A 5 14.02 -12.51 -4.49
CA ARG A 5 12.95 -11.54 -4.73
C ARG A 5 11.66 -12.02 -4.07
N ASP A 6 11.44 -11.64 -2.82
CA ASP A 6 10.18 -11.88 -2.14
C ASP A 6 9.11 -10.91 -2.64
N LYS A 7 8.20 -11.44 -3.47
CA LYS A 7 7.07 -10.68 -4.03
C LYS A 7 6.20 -10.05 -2.95
N LYS A 8 6.05 -10.68 -1.78
CA LYS A 8 5.25 -10.14 -0.67
C LYS A 8 5.97 -8.97 0.02
N ALA A 9 7.29 -9.07 0.18
CA ALA A 9 8.11 -7.96 0.70
C ALA A 9 8.07 -6.74 -0.25
N ASP A 10 8.19 -6.97 -1.55
CA ASP A 10 8.06 -5.91 -2.57
C ASP A 10 6.66 -5.27 -2.56
N ALA A 11 5.61 -6.07 -2.37
CA ALA A 11 4.24 -5.58 -2.26
C ALA A 11 4.03 -4.75 -0.99
N LEU A 12 4.62 -5.15 0.14
CA LEU A 12 4.62 -4.35 1.38
C LEU A 12 5.33 -3.01 1.19
N ALA A 13 6.49 -3.01 0.53
CA ALA A 13 7.19 -1.77 0.20
C ALA A 13 6.34 -0.86 -0.70
N ASN A 14 5.55 -1.43 -1.62
CA ASN A 14 4.63 -0.66 -2.46
C ASN A 14 3.46 -0.04 -1.67
N LEU A 15 2.95 -0.68 -0.61
CA LEU A 15 1.98 -0.02 0.29
C LEU A 15 2.60 1.18 1.00
N TYR A 16 3.82 1.02 1.55
CA TYR A 16 4.50 2.14 2.20
C TYR A 16 4.75 3.31 1.22
N ARG A 17 5.24 3.02 0.01
CA ARG A 17 5.40 4.03 -1.05
C ARG A 17 4.07 4.65 -1.46
N SER A 18 3.01 3.86 -1.55
CA SER A 18 1.66 4.35 -1.85
C SER A 18 1.22 5.40 -0.83
N ALA A 19 1.36 5.12 0.47
CA ALA A 19 1.06 6.08 1.53
C ALA A 19 1.86 7.38 1.37
N LEU A 20 3.16 7.28 1.12
CA LEU A 20 4.03 8.45 0.89
C LEU A 20 3.57 9.30 -0.29
N TYR A 21 3.28 8.69 -1.44
CA TYR A 21 2.85 9.43 -2.64
C TYR A 21 1.47 10.04 -2.48
N LEU A 22 0.54 9.36 -1.80
CA LEU A 22 -0.76 9.92 -1.44
C LEU A 22 -0.60 11.15 -0.53
N ALA A 23 0.24 11.07 0.51
CA ALA A 23 0.50 12.18 1.42
C ALA A 23 1.10 13.41 0.70
N ARG A 24 1.93 13.16 -0.32
CA ARG A 24 2.53 14.19 -1.20
C ARG A 24 1.60 14.71 -2.31
N GLY A 25 0.37 14.21 -2.39
CA GLY A 25 -0.62 14.61 -3.39
C GLY A 25 -0.47 13.94 -4.76
N ASN A 26 0.49 13.02 -4.94
CA ASN A 26 0.61 12.22 -6.17
C ASN A 26 -0.35 11.01 -6.13
N VAL A 27 -1.64 11.31 -6.34
CA VAL A 27 -2.74 10.33 -6.19
C VAL A 27 -2.63 9.19 -7.20
N LYS A 28 -2.25 9.50 -8.45
CA LYS A 28 -2.18 8.51 -9.54
C LYS A 28 -1.16 7.43 -9.20
N LEU A 29 0.06 7.81 -8.84
CA LEU A 29 1.10 6.87 -8.45
C LEU A 29 0.76 6.15 -7.15
N GLY A 30 0.22 6.88 -6.16
CA GLY A 30 -0.25 6.32 -4.90
C GLY A 30 -1.25 5.18 -5.10
N LYS A 31 -2.33 5.43 -5.85
CA LYS A 31 -3.35 4.41 -6.15
C LYS A 31 -2.81 3.25 -6.98
N PHE A 32 -1.92 3.51 -7.95
CA PHE A 32 -1.29 2.47 -8.75
C PHE A 32 -0.47 1.50 -7.89
N LEU A 33 0.32 2.01 -6.96
CA LEU A 33 1.11 1.20 -6.04
C LEU A 33 0.22 0.40 -5.08
N ALA A 34 -0.84 1.01 -4.56
CA ALA A 34 -1.83 0.32 -3.72
C ALA A 34 -2.52 -0.83 -4.47
N TYR A 35 -2.95 -0.60 -5.71
CA TYR A 35 -3.54 -1.63 -6.58
C TYR A 35 -2.58 -2.82 -6.77
N ARG A 36 -1.33 -2.54 -7.14
CA ARG A 36 -0.32 -3.58 -7.34
C ARG A 36 -0.06 -4.39 -6.08
N ALA A 37 0.04 -3.73 -4.94
CA ALA A 37 0.24 -4.40 -3.66
C ALA A 37 -0.98 -5.25 -3.26
N GLY A 38 -2.19 -4.72 -3.45
CA GLY A 38 -3.44 -5.42 -3.14
C GLY A 38 -3.57 -6.76 -3.85
N ARG A 39 -3.17 -6.83 -5.13
CA ARG A 39 -3.17 -8.09 -5.90
C ARG A 39 -2.20 -9.16 -5.39
N VAL A 40 -1.07 -8.76 -4.82
CA VAL A 40 -0.05 -9.70 -4.33
C VAL A 40 -0.36 -10.13 -2.89
N LEU A 41 -0.91 -9.22 -2.09
CA LEU A 41 -1.20 -9.43 -0.67
C LEU A 41 -2.64 -9.91 -0.41
N ASN A 42 -3.43 -10.15 -1.48
CA ASN A 42 -4.86 -10.46 -1.40
C ASN A 42 -5.62 -9.47 -0.49
N SER A 43 -5.40 -8.17 -0.70
CA SER A 43 -6.01 -7.08 0.06
C SER A 43 -6.89 -6.20 -0.81
N ASP A 44 -8.13 -5.96 -0.36
CA ASP A 44 -9.10 -5.05 -0.97
C ASP A 44 -8.81 -3.57 -0.64
N ILE A 45 -7.53 -3.18 -0.61
CA ILE A 45 -7.11 -1.84 -0.19
C ILE A 45 -7.81 -0.73 -0.98
N LEU A 46 -8.02 -0.90 -2.29
CA LEU A 46 -8.72 0.11 -3.10
C LEU A 46 -10.18 0.32 -2.66
N ARG A 47 -10.89 -0.76 -2.28
CA ARG A 47 -12.25 -0.66 -1.75
C ARG A 47 -12.26 0.06 -0.40
N LYS A 48 -11.26 -0.20 0.44
CA LYS A 48 -11.08 0.52 1.73
C LYS A 48 -10.76 2.00 1.54
N LEU A 49 -10.12 2.38 0.43
CA LEU A 49 -9.79 3.78 0.12
C LEU A 49 -10.94 4.56 -0.53
N ALA A 50 -11.88 3.88 -1.20
CA ALA A 50 -12.96 4.53 -1.95
C ALA A 50 -13.76 5.59 -1.15
N PRO A 51 -14.12 5.37 0.14
CA PRO A 51 -14.81 6.38 0.95
C PRO A 51 -14.02 7.67 1.16
N TYR A 52 -12.68 7.60 1.08
CA TYR A 52 -11.77 8.70 1.37
C TYR A 52 -11.23 9.38 0.12
N SER A 53 -11.84 9.14 -1.04
CA SER A 53 -11.41 9.65 -2.35
C SER A 53 -11.26 11.18 -2.41
N LYS A 54 -11.93 11.92 -1.52
CA LYS A 54 -11.85 13.39 -1.40
C LYS A 54 -10.62 13.89 -0.62
N SER A 55 -9.91 13.04 0.12
CA SER A 55 -8.77 13.44 0.94
C SER A 55 -7.57 12.51 0.76
N ASN A 56 -6.54 13.02 0.10
CA ASN A 56 -5.30 12.28 -0.13
C ASN A 56 -4.57 11.94 1.17
N LYS A 57 -4.65 12.82 2.18
CA LYS A 57 -4.05 12.60 3.50
C LYS A 57 -4.71 11.43 4.22
N ILE A 58 -6.05 11.38 4.23
CA ILE A 58 -6.78 10.25 4.85
C ILE A 58 -6.54 8.96 4.07
N MET A 59 -6.51 9.00 2.74
CA MET A 59 -6.12 7.83 1.95
C MET A 59 -4.71 7.34 2.32
N ALA A 60 -3.74 8.24 2.49
CA ALA A 60 -2.38 7.90 2.88
C ALA A 60 -2.34 7.19 4.24
N GLU A 61 -3.05 7.73 5.24
CA GLU A 61 -3.18 7.11 6.56
C GLU A 61 -3.78 5.71 6.46
N LYS A 62 -4.85 5.52 5.69
CA LYS A 62 -5.49 4.19 5.54
C LYS A 62 -4.62 3.17 4.80
N VAL A 63 -3.79 3.62 3.85
CA VAL A 63 -2.77 2.76 3.25
C VAL A 63 -1.69 2.39 4.27
N LEU A 64 -1.26 3.34 5.11
CA LEU A 64 -0.26 3.10 6.14
C LEU A 64 -0.76 2.13 7.22
N ASP A 65 -2.02 2.27 7.66
CA ASP A 65 -2.70 1.33 8.57
C ASP A 65 -2.65 -0.10 8.01
N GLU A 66 -2.99 -0.27 6.73
CA GLU A 66 -2.97 -1.58 6.07
C GLU A 66 -1.54 -2.14 5.94
N TYR A 67 -0.56 -1.29 5.64
CA TYR A 67 0.85 -1.68 5.62
C TYR A 67 1.29 -2.22 6.99
N LEU A 68 1.00 -1.50 8.08
CA LEU A 68 1.38 -1.93 9.43
C LEU A 68 0.71 -3.25 9.81
N ARG A 69 -0.58 -3.39 9.49
CA ARG A 69 -1.35 -4.63 9.71
C ARG A 69 -0.75 -5.82 8.98
N LEU A 70 -0.33 -5.66 7.73
CA LEU A 70 0.22 -6.74 6.90
C LEU A 70 1.68 -7.02 7.22
N LYS A 71 2.48 -5.99 7.55
CA LYS A 71 3.86 -6.15 7.99
C LYS A 71 3.95 -7.09 9.18
N GLY A 72 3.07 -6.95 10.17
CA GLY A 72 3.00 -7.85 11.32
C GLY A 72 2.58 -9.30 11.01
N LYS A 73 1.98 -9.55 9.83
CA LYS A 73 1.56 -10.90 9.39
C LYS A 73 2.55 -11.57 8.43
N VAL A 74 3.32 -10.78 7.68
CA VAL A 74 4.24 -11.28 6.63
C VAL A 74 5.66 -11.47 7.17
N LEU A 75 6.06 -10.72 8.20
CA LEU A 75 7.37 -10.83 8.84
C LEU A 75 7.38 -11.71 10.10
N ARG A 76 6.25 -12.36 10.42
CA ARG A 76 6.16 -13.44 11.41
C ARG A 76 6.20 -14.76 10.66
#